data_AF-A0A8T8DZQ6-F1
#
_entry.id   AF-A0A8T8DZQ6-F1
#
_cell.length_a   1.000
_cell.length_b   1.000
_cell.length_c   1.000
_cell.angle_alpha   90.00
_cell.angle_beta   90.00
_cell.angle_gamma   90.00
#
_symmetry.space_group_name_H-M   'P 1'
#
loop_
_entity.id
_entity.type
_entity.pdbx_description
1 polymer ?
#
loop_
_entity_poly.entity_id
_entity_poly.type
_entity_poly.pdbx_seq_one_letter_code
_entity_poly.pdbx_strand_id
1 'polypeptide(L)'
;MYDYNSYESDSNENSGSSSGSSGNNEPDKNLTITPYAPIEGEITRVFGNANNWGQSLGVAMENVELVDGCLYHDPEKGKFKVFSWREVVGIDPAAPDAPEVSADDANQFLVKNYGGTEKRYELQEAVVMANDEDPVPIGNTIMWYGGSDRFGPKSASKTLAKILTTYGREMVVDDSDIHNWLADTSGENLLRPDLQGRRFGFFEVKKQSNQSDRKYHHPIVKDAETGVDVTVQNDNSGQQGTLGSSDEADEAEAEPEPAAVTDGGPAQAAEVPPAIEDFISTCTTLGYDDEEKAATLLADLVEDAGNDLTENMVEEFGGEDAVVARVFQ
;
A
#
# COMPACT_ATOMS: atom_id res chain seq x y z
N MET A 1 2.55 15.67 9.16
CA MET A 1 3.87 15.02 9.23
C MET A 1 3.66 13.52 8.98
N TYR A 2 4.37 12.90 8.03
CA TYR A 2 4.27 11.45 7.82
C TYR A 2 5.05 10.74 8.93
N ASP A 3 4.35 10.19 9.91
CA ASP A 3 4.98 9.43 10.99
C ASP A 3 5.26 8.00 10.53
N TYR A 4 6.50 7.74 10.11
CA TYR A 4 6.92 6.40 9.69
C TYR A 4 6.90 5.38 10.84
N ASN A 5 7.04 5.84 12.09
CA ASN A 5 7.03 4.99 13.28
C ASN A 5 5.60 4.63 13.69
N SER A 6 4.59 5.42 13.26
CA SER A 6 3.17 5.07 13.47
C SER A 6 2.77 3.75 12.81
N TYR A 7 3.46 3.37 11.73
CA TYR A 7 3.32 2.05 11.08
C TYR A 7 4.13 0.93 11.77
N GLU A 8 4.77 1.24 12.90
CA GLU A 8 5.31 0.29 13.89
C GLU A 8 4.62 0.43 15.27
N SER A 9 3.82 1.47 15.56
CA SER A 9 2.97 1.66 16.76
C SER A 9 2.07 2.91 16.64
N ASP A 10 0.74 2.78 16.80
CA ASP A 10 -0.28 3.83 16.64
C ASP A 10 -0.01 5.21 17.30
N SER A 11 -0.33 6.30 16.58
CA SER A 11 -1.31 7.32 17.02
C SER A 11 -1.40 8.52 16.05
N ASN A 12 -2.49 9.26 16.23
CA ASN A 12 -3.23 10.10 15.28
C ASN A 12 -2.89 11.59 15.45
N GLU A 13 -2.74 12.38 14.37
CA GLU A 13 -2.85 13.85 14.44
C GLU A 13 -3.13 14.52 13.06
N ASN A 14 -3.97 15.56 13.10
CA ASN A 14 -4.69 16.22 12.00
C ASN A 14 -4.06 17.58 11.64
N SER A 15 -3.92 17.92 10.35
CA SER A 15 -4.06 19.29 9.80
C SER A 15 -3.88 19.31 8.28
N GLY A 16 -4.76 20.02 7.58
CA GLY A 16 -4.79 20.13 6.12
C GLY A 16 -4.42 21.50 5.56
N SER A 17 -4.26 21.57 4.23
CA SER A 17 -4.60 22.69 3.33
C SER A 17 -4.29 22.28 1.88
N SER A 18 -5.26 22.49 0.98
CA SER A 18 -5.20 22.14 -0.44
C SER A 18 -5.00 23.36 -1.35
N SER A 19 -4.26 23.21 -2.46
CA SER A 19 -4.36 24.11 -3.61
C SER A 19 -3.96 23.47 -4.95
N GLY A 20 -4.97 23.23 -5.80
CA GLY A 20 -5.05 23.74 -7.18
C GLY A 20 -4.02 23.32 -8.24
N SER A 21 -4.38 22.27 -8.99
CA SER A 21 -3.79 21.76 -10.24
C SER A 21 -3.71 22.79 -11.40
N SER A 22 -2.56 22.82 -12.09
CA SER A 22 -2.36 23.51 -13.38
C SER A 22 -1.46 22.66 -14.29
N GLY A 23 -2.09 21.91 -15.21
CA GLY A 23 -1.42 20.98 -16.11
C GLY A 23 -0.33 21.60 -16.99
N ASN A 24 0.91 21.16 -16.77
CA ASN A 24 2.05 21.39 -17.65
C ASN A 24 2.18 20.23 -18.65
N ASN A 25 2.38 20.54 -19.94
CA ASN A 25 2.70 19.60 -21.01
C ASN A 25 4.14 19.01 -20.88
N GLU A 26 4.58 18.66 -19.67
CA GLU A 26 5.82 17.92 -19.49
C GLU A 26 5.59 16.42 -19.77
N PRO A 27 6.53 15.74 -20.44
CA PRO A 27 6.45 14.29 -20.59
C PRO A 27 6.56 13.61 -19.23
N ASP A 28 5.76 12.56 -19.03
CA ASP A 28 5.75 11.81 -17.77
C ASP A 28 7.14 11.26 -17.42
N LYS A 29 7.60 11.55 -16.21
CA LYS A 29 8.88 11.07 -15.68
C LYS A 29 8.71 9.64 -15.17
N ASN A 30 9.62 8.74 -15.54
CA ASN A 30 9.63 7.38 -14.98
C ASN A 30 10.19 7.45 -13.55
N LEU A 31 9.31 7.34 -12.56
CA LEU A 31 9.66 7.49 -11.15
C LEU A 31 9.73 6.13 -10.46
N THR A 32 10.69 5.98 -9.56
CA THR A 32 10.74 4.87 -8.59
C THR A 32 10.93 5.48 -7.21
N ILE A 33 10.18 5.03 -6.22
CA ILE A 33 10.41 5.44 -4.84
C ILE A 33 11.14 4.34 -4.07
N THR A 34 11.86 4.71 -3.02
CA THR A 34 12.33 3.76 -2.01
C THR A 34 11.51 3.91 -0.74
N PRO A 35 11.56 2.92 0.17
CA PRO A 35 10.80 3.03 1.40
C PRO A 35 11.18 4.26 2.23
N TYR A 36 10.17 4.82 2.90
CA TYR A 36 10.24 5.99 3.76
C TYR A 36 10.59 7.29 3.00
N ALA A 37 10.11 7.40 1.75
CA ALA A 37 10.32 8.56 0.89
C ALA A 37 8.98 8.98 0.24
N PRO A 38 8.17 9.79 0.94
CA PRO A 38 6.84 10.17 0.51
C PRO A 38 6.84 11.21 -0.60
N ILE A 39 5.91 10.99 -1.52
CA ILE A 39 5.51 11.94 -2.55
C ILE A 39 4.02 12.21 -2.40
N GLU A 40 3.57 13.35 -2.89
CA GLU A 40 2.14 13.66 -3.02
C GLU A 40 1.79 14.01 -4.44
N GLY A 41 0.62 13.61 -4.93
CA GLY A 41 0.17 13.94 -6.27
C GLY A 41 -1.23 13.43 -6.58
N GLU A 42 -1.76 13.80 -7.74
CA GLU A 42 -3.08 13.37 -8.21
C GLU A 42 -2.96 12.07 -8.99
N ILE A 43 -3.55 10.97 -8.52
CA ILE A 43 -3.56 9.71 -9.29
C ILE A 43 -4.59 9.85 -10.42
N THR A 44 -4.10 9.93 -11.67
CA THR A 44 -4.96 10.16 -12.82
C THR A 44 -5.31 8.89 -13.56
N ARG A 45 -4.40 7.91 -13.56
CA ARG A 45 -4.59 6.67 -14.31
C ARG A 45 -3.84 5.50 -13.72
N VAL A 46 -4.49 4.34 -13.70
CA VAL A 46 -3.86 3.06 -13.40
C VAL A 46 -4.09 2.12 -14.57
N PHE A 47 -3.08 1.42 -15.04
CA PHE A 47 -3.18 0.61 -16.25
C PHE A 47 -2.20 -0.56 -16.22
N GLY A 48 -2.49 -1.62 -16.97
CA GLY A 48 -1.55 -2.72 -17.14
C GLY A 48 -0.64 -2.52 -18.34
N ASN A 49 0.56 -3.07 -18.26
CA ASN A 49 1.48 -3.18 -19.38
C ASN A 49 2.13 -4.56 -19.36
N ALA A 50 2.11 -5.25 -20.49
CA ALA A 50 2.72 -6.56 -20.66
C ALA A 50 3.88 -6.47 -21.65
N ASN A 51 5.03 -7.03 -21.28
CA ASN A 51 6.18 -7.16 -22.17
C ASN A 51 6.88 -8.51 -21.98
N ASN A 52 8.00 -8.70 -22.67
CA ASN A 52 8.76 -9.96 -22.64
C ASN A 52 9.30 -10.33 -21.24
N TRP A 53 9.31 -9.41 -20.29
CA TRP A 53 9.79 -9.58 -18.90
C TRP A 53 8.64 -9.68 -17.89
N GLY A 54 7.41 -9.79 -18.37
CA GLY A 54 6.21 -9.92 -17.56
C GLY A 54 5.26 -8.72 -17.61
N GLN A 55 4.20 -8.83 -16.82
CA GLN A 55 3.19 -7.81 -16.62
C GLN A 55 3.63 -6.84 -15.51
N SER A 56 3.25 -5.57 -15.66
CA SER A 56 3.44 -4.53 -14.66
C SER A 56 2.21 -3.63 -14.59
N LEU A 57 1.88 -3.18 -13.40
CA LEU A 57 0.93 -2.12 -13.12
C LEU A 57 1.65 -0.77 -13.27
N GLY A 58 1.15 0.08 -14.16
CA GLY A 58 1.53 1.48 -14.28
C GLY A 58 0.60 2.35 -13.46
N VAL A 59 1.17 3.24 -12.65
CA VAL A 59 0.45 4.26 -11.89
C VAL A 59 0.91 5.62 -12.38
N ALA A 60 0.03 6.34 -13.06
CA ALA A 60 0.27 7.70 -13.53
C ALA A 60 -0.24 8.70 -12.50
N MET A 61 0.61 9.65 -12.14
CA MET A 61 0.29 10.74 -11.22
C MET A 61 0.66 12.08 -11.84
N GLU A 62 -0.19 13.07 -11.63
CA GLU A 62 0.04 14.46 -12.03
C GLU A 62 0.33 15.34 -10.81
N ASN A 63 0.99 16.47 -11.06
CA ASN A 63 1.32 17.46 -10.02
C ASN A 63 2.05 16.83 -8.82
N VAL A 64 2.98 15.92 -9.11
CA VAL A 64 3.72 15.20 -8.06
C VAL A 64 4.71 16.14 -7.41
N GLU A 65 4.73 16.12 -6.09
CA GLU A 65 5.66 16.86 -5.23
C GLU A 65 6.42 15.88 -4.34
N LEU A 66 7.69 16.19 -4.10
CA LEU A 66 8.50 15.53 -3.10
C LEU A 66 8.15 16.14 -1.74
N VAL A 67 7.68 15.31 -0.81
CA VAL A 67 7.34 15.78 0.55
C VAL A 67 8.47 15.55 1.53
N ASP A 68 9.18 14.42 1.41
CA ASP A 68 10.34 14.13 2.24
C ASP A 68 11.33 13.22 1.50
N GLY A 69 12.62 13.49 1.68
CA GLY A 69 13.71 12.73 1.08
C GLY A 69 14.43 13.47 -0.03
N CYS A 70 15.00 12.72 -0.97
CA CYS A 70 15.87 13.27 -2.01
C CYS A 70 15.51 12.70 -3.39
N LEU A 71 15.21 13.57 -4.34
CA LEU A 71 14.98 13.22 -5.74
C LEU A 71 16.31 13.17 -6.49
N TYR A 72 16.57 12.04 -7.14
CA TYR A 72 17.73 11.86 -8.00
C TYR A 72 17.34 11.48 -9.42
N HIS A 73 18.22 11.82 -10.37
CA HIS A 73 18.15 11.41 -11.77
C HIS A 73 19.25 10.39 -12.10
N ASP A 74 18.88 9.30 -12.76
CA ASP A 74 19.79 8.33 -13.40
C ASP A 74 20.00 8.77 -14.87
N PRO A 75 21.13 9.44 -15.19
CA PRO A 75 21.38 9.97 -16.53
C PRO A 75 21.58 8.90 -17.59
N GLU A 76 21.93 7.66 -17.19
CA GLU A 76 22.11 6.56 -18.14
C GLU A 76 20.76 6.01 -18.62
N LYS A 77 19.74 6.05 -17.76
CA LYS A 77 18.42 5.47 -18.04
C LYS A 77 17.32 6.50 -18.25
N GLY A 78 17.59 7.78 -17.99
CA GLY A 78 16.57 8.85 -18.01
C GLY A 78 15.45 8.59 -17.00
N LYS A 79 15.80 8.04 -15.83
CA LYS A 79 14.84 7.66 -14.78
C LYS A 79 15.04 8.49 -13.53
N PHE A 80 13.95 8.75 -12.84
CA PHE A 80 13.97 9.46 -11.58
C PHE A 80 13.77 8.49 -10.44
N LYS A 81 14.43 8.76 -9.31
CA LYS A 81 14.33 7.94 -8.12
C LYS A 81 14.32 8.79 -6.86
N VAL A 82 13.31 8.60 -6.03
CA VAL A 82 13.27 9.20 -4.69
C VAL A 82 13.92 8.25 -3.71
N PHE A 83 14.82 8.78 -2.88
CA PHE A 83 15.47 8.07 -1.80
C PHE A 83 15.11 8.72 -0.47
N SER A 84 14.91 7.92 0.57
CA SER A 84 14.81 8.43 1.93
C SER A 84 16.14 8.97 2.42
N TRP A 85 16.11 9.93 3.34
CA TRP A 85 17.30 10.47 4.00
C TRP A 85 18.19 9.39 4.60
N ARG A 86 17.58 8.34 5.17
CA ARG A 86 18.31 7.20 5.72
C ARG A 86 19.11 6.46 4.66
N GLU A 87 18.61 6.37 3.44
CA GLU A 87 19.34 5.76 2.34
C GLU A 87 20.43 6.68 1.77
N VAL A 88 20.26 8.00 1.84
CA VAL A 88 21.22 8.96 1.27
C VAL A 88 22.37 9.24 2.22
N VAL A 89 22.08 9.63 3.47
CA VAL A 89 23.07 10.08 4.46
C VAL A 89 23.10 9.23 5.73
N GLY A 90 22.23 8.21 5.84
CA GLY A 90 22.20 7.32 7.00
C GLY A 90 21.45 7.86 8.22
N ILE A 91 20.75 8.98 8.06
CA ILE A 91 19.99 9.66 9.12
C ILE A 91 18.50 9.59 8.78
N ASP A 92 17.68 9.36 9.79
CA ASP A 92 16.23 9.56 9.72
C ASP A 92 15.91 10.87 10.43
N PRO A 93 15.62 11.97 9.69
CA PRO A 93 15.38 13.29 10.29
C PRO A 93 14.17 13.32 11.22
N ALA A 94 13.24 12.38 11.10
CA ALA A 94 12.07 12.27 11.97
C ALA A 94 12.37 11.57 13.30
N ALA A 95 13.57 10.97 13.48
CA ALA A 95 13.91 10.29 14.72
C ALA A 95 14.16 11.31 15.86
N PRO A 96 13.68 11.06 17.10
CA PRO A 96 13.76 12.02 18.20
C PRO A 96 15.17 12.52 18.56
N ASP A 97 16.18 11.65 18.36
CA ASP A 97 17.59 11.93 18.66
C ASP A 97 18.41 12.19 17.38
N ALA A 98 17.76 12.42 16.23
CA ALA A 98 18.46 12.70 14.99
C ALA A 98 19.18 14.05 15.06
N PRO A 99 20.38 14.16 14.46
CA PRO A 99 20.96 15.47 14.20
C PRO A 99 20.06 16.24 13.24
N GLU A 100 20.06 17.57 13.36
CA GLU A 100 19.43 18.46 12.39
C GLU A 100 20.08 18.25 11.01
N VAL A 101 19.26 17.98 10.00
CA VAL A 101 19.66 17.76 8.60
C VAL A 101 18.93 18.79 7.76
N SER A 102 19.56 19.31 6.71
CA SER A 102 18.99 20.23 5.74
C SER A 102 19.09 19.67 4.32
N ALA A 103 18.35 20.26 3.37
CA ALA A 103 18.46 19.91 1.95
C ALA A 103 19.91 19.91 1.41
N ASP A 104 20.76 20.82 1.92
CA ASP A 104 22.18 20.97 1.52
C ASP A 104 23.06 19.78 1.96
N ASP A 105 22.61 18.97 2.93
CA ASP A 105 23.34 17.79 3.40
C ASP A 105 23.17 16.58 2.46
N ALA A 106 22.25 16.65 1.50
CA ALA A 106 22.05 15.60 0.52
C ALA A 106 23.29 15.40 -0.36
N ASN A 107 23.68 14.14 -0.56
CA ASN A 107 24.83 13.81 -1.40
C ASN A 107 24.58 14.22 -2.86
N GLN A 108 25.35 15.16 -3.41
CA GLN A 108 25.22 15.58 -4.81
C GLN A 108 25.25 14.39 -5.81
N PHE A 109 26.03 13.36 -5.49
CA PHE A 109 26.11 12.11 -6.25
C PHE A 109 25.89 10.92 -5.34
N LEU A 110 25.00 10.03 -5.76
CA LEU A 110 24.71 8.80 -5.01
C LEU A 110 25.06 7.58 -5.85
N VAL A 111 25.85 6.68 -5.27
CA VAL A 111 26.23 5.41 -5.89
C VAL A 111 25.57 4.27 -5.12
N LYS A 112 24.82 3.41 -5.82
CA LYS A 112 24.15 2.24 -5.23
C LYS A 112 24.47 0.99 -6.01
N ASN A 113 24.73 -0.10 -5.27
CA ASN A 113 24.95 -1.41 -5.85
C ASN A 113 23.68 -2.26 -5.74
N TYR A 114 23.14 -2.70 -6.87
CA TYR A 114 21.99 -3.59 -6.95
C TYR A 114 22.38 -4.87 -7.68
N GLY A 115 22.39 -6.00 -6.99
CA GLY A 115 22.67 -7.31 -7.60
C GLY A 115 24.00 -7.36 -8.37
N GLY A 116 25.02 -6.65 -7.89
CA GLY A 116 26.34 -6.56 -8.53
C GLY A 116 26.47 -5.49 -9.63
N THR A 117 25.40 -4.74 -9.93
CA THR A 117 25.45 -3.60 -10.84
C THR A 117 25.54 -2.30 -10.06
N GLU A 118 26.59 -1.52 -10.31
CA GLU A 118 26.72 -0.14 -9.82
C GLU A 118 25.77 0.77 -10.61
N LYS A 119 25.03 1.62 -9.90
CA LYS A 119 24.20 2.68 -10.48
C LYS A 119 24.60 4.01 -9.87
N ARG A 120 24.63 5.04 -10.72
CA ARG A 120 24.99 6.40 -10.35
C ARG A 120 23.80 7.32 -10.56
N TYR A 121 23.62 8.22 -9.61
CA TYR A 121 22.49 9.11 -9.52
C TYR A 121 22.99 10.52 -9.21
N GLU A 122 22.37 11.51 -9.83
CA GLU A 122 22.65 12.94 -9.62
C GLU A 122 21.49 13.58 -8.88
N LEU A 123 21.78 14.26 -7.78
CA LEU A 123 20.78 14.96 -6.98
C LEU A 123 20.10 16.03 -7.85
N GLN A 124 18.78 16.10 -7.77
CA GLN A 124 17.97 17.15 -8.39
C GLN A 124 17.43 18.09 -7.32
N GLU A 125 16.75 17.52 -6.31
CA GLU A 125 16.08 18.25 -5.25
C GLU A 125 16.09 17.42 -3.96
N ALA A 126 16.01 18.09 -2.81
CA ALA A 126 15.88 17.46 -1.50
C ALA A 126 14.93 18.27 -0.62
N VAL A 127 14.17 17.58 0.22
CA VAL A 127 13.21 18.17 1.15
C VAL A 127 13.34 17.47 2.49
N VAL A 128 13.46 18.23 3.58
CA VAL A 128 13.41 17.74 4.96
C VAL A 128 12.08 18.15 5.56
N MET A 129 11.10 17.26 5.57
CA MET A 129 9.77 17.56 6.11
C MET A 129 9.82 17.95 7.60
N ALA A 130 10.75 17.38 8.37
CA ALA A 130 10.93 17.66 9.79
C ALA A 130 11.31 19.13 10.09
N ASN A 131 11.79 19.87 9.09
CA ASN A 131 12.15 21.29 9.21
C ASN A 131 11.06 22.23 8.67
N ASP A 132 9.84 21.73 8.42
CA ASP A 132 8.75 22.46 7.78
C ASP A 132 9.14 23.05 6.40
N GLU A 133 10.02 22.36 5.66
CA GLU A 133 10.37 22.74 4.29
C GLU A 133 9.17 22.50 3.35
N ASP A 134 8.94 23.45 2.43
CA ASP A 134 7.87 23.33 1.44
C ASP A 134 8.14 22.16 0.47
N PRO A 135 7.12 21.35 0.13
CA PRO A 135 7.25 20.32 -0.89
C PRO A 135 7.75 20.87 -2.23
N VAL A 136 8.58 20.10 -2.92
CA VAL A 136 9.21 20.52 -4.18
C VAL A 136 8.59 19.81 -5.38
N PRO A 137 8.19 20.52 -6.45
CA PRO A 137 7.53 19.90 -7.59
C PRO A 137 8.46 18.96 -8.37
N ILE A 138 8.01 17.71 -8.53
CA ILE A 138 8.58 16.71 -9.43
C ILE A 138 7.93 16.81 -10.82
N GLY A 139 6.63 17.13 -10.89
CA GLY A 139 5.85 17.17 -12.14
C GLY A 139 5.08 15.87 -12.39
N ASN A 140 4.76 15.56 -13.65
CA ASN A 140 3.99 14.36 -13.98
C ASN A 140 4.89 13.11 -13.96
N THR A 141 4.38 12.01 -13.44
CA THR A 141 5.17 10.78 -13.27
C THR A 141 4.39 9.53 -13.61
N ILE A 142 5.10 8.48 -14.02
CA ILE A 142 4.62 7.11 -14.07
C ILE A 142 5.52 6.24 -13.22
N MET A 143 4.92 5.54 -12.26
CA MET A 143 5.56 4.50 -11.46
C MET A 143 5.17 3.12 -11.97
N TRP A 144 6.12 2.18 -11.96
CA TRP A 144 5.94 0.83 -12.50
C TRP A 144 6.11 -0.24 -11.43
N TYR A 145 5.03 -0.98 -11.18
CA TYR A 145 4.94 -2.03 -10.19
C TYR A 145 4.81 -3.39 -10.87
N GLY A 146 5.84 -4.22 -10.73
CA GLY A 146 5.91 -5.54 -11.37
C GLY A 146 6.60 -6.57 -10.48
N GLY A 147 7.36 -7.47 -11.09
CA GLY A 147 7.95 -8.61 -10.42
C GLY A 147 9.21 -9.12 -11.09
N SER A 148 9.46 -10.42 -10.98
CA SER A 148 10.57 -11.08 -11.65
C SER A 148 10.23 -12.54 -11.94
N ASP A 149 10.81 -13.11 -12.99
CA ASP A 149 10.63 -14.53 -13.36
C ASP A 149 10.91 -15.50 -12.22
N ARG A 150 11.83 -15.13 -11.31
CA ARG A 150 12.24 -16.00 -10.20
C ARG A 150 11.27 -16.02 -9.03
N PHE A 151 10.56 -14.92 -8.79
CA PHE A 151 9.81 -14.70 -7.55
C PHE A 151 8.38 -14.22 -7.78
N GLY A 152 7.91 -14.19 -9.03
CA GLY A 152 6.59 -13.68 -9.38
C GLY A 152 6.45 -12.17 -9.15
N PRO A 153 5.21 -11.65 -9.12
CA PRO A 153 4.89 -10.28 -8.76
C PRO A 153 5.33 -9.95 -7.32
N LYS A 154 5.91 -8.75 -7.13
CA LYS A 154 6.29 -8.29 -5.78
C LYS A 154 5.04 -8.06 -4.92
N SER A 155 5.18 -8.28 -3.61
CA SER A 155 4.12 -8.00 -2.63
C SER A 155 3.55 -6.58 -2.78
N ALA A 156 4.42 -5.56 -2.83
CA ALA A 156 3.97 -4.18 -3.06
C ALA A 156 3.14 -3.99 -4.33
N SER A 157 3.53 -4.66 -5.43
CA SER A 157 2.79 -4.59 -6.69
C SER A 157 1.40 -5.22 -6.57
N LYS A 158 1.29 -6.35 -5.86
CA LYS A 158 0.01 -7.01 -5.58
C LYS A 158 -0.89 -6.12 -4.72
N THR A 159 -0.37 -5.62 -3.60
CA THR A 159 -1.12 -4.74 -2.70
C THR A 159 -1.61 -3.48 -3.43
N LEU A 160 -0.74 -2.81 -4.19
CA LEU A 160 -1.11 -1.60 -4.91
C LEU A 160 -2.17 -1.85 -6.00
N ALA A 161 -2.08 -2.99 -6.69
CA ALA A 161 -3.10 -3.40 -7.66
C ALA A 161 -4.47 -3.57 -7.00
N LYS A 162 -4.51 -4.18 -5.81
CA LYS A 162 -5.76 -4.36 -5.05
C LYS A 162 -6.32 -3.03 -4.54
N ILE A 163 -5.47 -2.12 -4.06
CA ILE A 163 -5.90 -0.83 -3.51
C ILE A 163 -6.48 0.07 -4.60
N LEU A 164 -5.78 0.20 -5.73
CA LEU A 164 -6.07 1.25 -6.71
C LEU A 164 -7.06 0.85 -7.81
N THR A 165 -7.23 -0.44 -8.09
CA THR A 165 -8.01 -0.86 -9.27
C THR A 165 -9.46 -1.17 -8.96
N THR A 166 -10.34 -0.98 -9.95
CA THR A 166 -11.78 -1.29 -9.86
C THR A 166 -12.08 -2.75 -9.53
N TYR A 167 -11.14 -3.65 -9.83
CA TYR A 167 -11.27 -5.08 -9.54
C TYR A 167 -10.98 -5.42 -8.07
N GLY A 168 -10.39 -4.50 -7.29
CA GLY A 168 -10.02 -4.77 -5.90
C GLY A 168 -9.15 -6.02 -5.79
N ARG A 169 -9.53 -6.95 -4.91
CA ARG A 169 -8.83 -8.23 -4.72
C ARG A 169 -8.67 -9.04 -6.02
N GLU A 170 -9.70 -9.04 -6.86
CA GLU A 170 -9.75 -9.86 -8.08
C GLU A 170 -8.76 -9.40 -9.14
N MET A 171 -8.12 -8.24 -8.95
CA MET A 171 -7.07 -7.77 -9.85
C MET A 171 -5.86 -8.71 -9.91
N VAL A 172 -5.58 -9.45 -8.84
CA VAL A 172 -4.47 -10.40 -8.78
C VAL A 172 -5.00 -11.81 -9.02
N VAL A 173 -4.72 -12.39 -10.19
CA VAL A 173 -5.27 -13.68 -10.62
C VAL A 173 -4.29 -14.84 -10.51
N ASP A 174 -2.98 -14.57 -10.53
CA ASP A 174 -1.92 -15.55 -10.27
C ASP A 174 -0.77 -14.87 -9.53
N ASP A 175 -0.51 -15.27 -8.30
CA ASP A 175 0.45 -14.56 -7.46
C ASP A 175 1.91 -15.04 -7.63
N SER A 176 2.11 -15.99 -8.55
CA SER A 176 3.37 -16.67 -8.85
C SER A 176 3.84 -16.46 -10.30
N ASP A 177 2.92 -16.28 -11.27
CA ASP A 177 3.24 -16.07 -12.69
C ASP A 177 3.34 -14.58 -13.04
N ILE A 178 4.56 -14.09 -13.21
CA ILE A 178 4.79 -12.70 -13.60
C ILE A 178 4.22 -12.33 -14.98
N HIS A 179 3.86 -13.28 -15.82
CA HIS A 179 3.28 -13.01 -17.15
C HIS A 179 1.75 -12.94 -17.15
N ASN A 180 1.08 -13.47 -16.13
CA ASN A 180 -0.39 -13.52 -16.06
C ASN A 180 -0.93 -13.25 -14.65
N TRP A 181 -0.27 -12.39 -13.88
CA TRP A 181 -0.69 -12.10 -12.51
C TRP A 181 -1.80 -11.06 -12.39
N LEU A 182 -2.01 -10.23 -13.42
CA LEU A 182 -3.05 -9.22 -13.44
C LEU A 182 -4.30 -9.73 -14.18
N ALA A 183 -5.48 -9.36 -13.68
CA ALA A 183 -6.77 -9.50 -14.36
C ALA A 183 -6.80 -8.70 -15.68
N ASP A 184 -7.97 -8.62 -16.34
CA ASP A 184 -8.09 -7.93 -17.62
C ASP A 184 -7.65 -6.46 -17.53
N THR A 185 -6.51 -6.18 -18.17
CA THR A 185 -5.85 -4.86 -18.24
C THR A 185 -6.09 -4.16 -19.57
N SER A 186 -7.00 -4.67 -20.41
CA SER A 186 -7.28 -4.09 -21.74
C SER A 186 -7.93 -2.71 -21.69
N GLY A 187 -8.50 -2.31 -20.56
CA GLY A 187 -9.04 -0.97 -20.33
C GLY A 187 -7.96 0.11 -20.25
N GLU A 188 -8.28 1.32 -20.73
CA GLU A 188 -7.33 2.45 -20.73
C GLU A 188 -7.07 3.01 -19.32
N ASN A 189 -8.02 2.84 -18.41
CA ASN A 189 -7.89 3.22 -17.01
C ASN A 189 -8.63 2.21 -16.12
N LEU A 190 -7.90 1.58 -15.22
CA LEU A 190 -8.35 0.62 -14.23
C LEU A 190 -8.57 1.28 -12.86
N LEU A 191 -8.27 2.57 -12.72
CA LEU A 191 -8.37 3.30 -11.45
C LEU A 191 -9.81 3.33 -10.95
N ARG A 192 -9.97 3.01 -9.67
CA ARG A 192 -11.23 3.14 -8.93
C ARG A 192 -11.85 4.54 -9.07
N PRO A 193 -13.15 4.66 -9.42
CA PRO A 193 -13.81 5.96 -9.60
C PRO A 193 -13.75 6.87 -8.37
N ASP A 194 -13.82 6.33 -7.15
CA ASP A 194 -13.78 7.09 -5.90
C ASP A 194 -12.40 7.69 -5.58
N LEU A 195 -11.36 7.26 -6.30
CA LEU A 195 -10.00 7.80 -6.20
C LEU A 195 -9.68 8.83 -7.30
N GLN A 196 -10.51 8.95 -8.33
CA GLN A 196 -10.23 9.83 -9.46
C GLN A 196 -10.28 11.30 -9.05
N GLY A 197 -9.25 12.06 -9.46
CA GLY A 197 -9.18 13.51 -9.23
C GLY A 197 -8.89 13.93 -7.80
N ARG A 198 -8.46 12.98 -6.94
CA ARG A 198 -8.02 13.25 -5.57
C ARG A 198 -6.50 13.27 -5.48
N ARG A 199 -5.97 14.03 -4.52
CA ARG A 199 -4.54 14.10 -4.21
C ARG A 199 -4.22 13.07 -3.13
N PHE A 200 -3.16 12.31 -3.33
CA PHE A 200 -2.74 11.25 -2.42
C PHE A 200 -1.28 11.40 -2.05
N GLY A 201 -0.99 11.19 -0.77
CA GLY A 201 0.32 10.81 -0.29
C GLY A 201 0.62 9.36 -0.64
N PHE A 202 1.83 9.10 -1.10
CA PHE A 202 2.28 7.77 -1.48
C PHE A 202 3.70 7.51 -0.99
N PHE A 203 3.88 6.41 -0.28
CA PHE A 203 5.19 5.92 0.16
C PHE A 203 5.17 4.40 0.36
N GLU A 204 6.36 3.83 0.54
CA GLU A 204 6.52 2.42 0.89
C GLU A 204 7.16 2.30 2.28
N VAL A 205 6.84 1.24 3.01
CA VAL A 205 7.53 0.86 4.26
C VAL A 205 8.12 -0.54 4.13
N LYS A 206 9.10 -0.88 4.97
CA LYS A 206 9.67 -2.23 5.02
C LYS A 206 9.04 -3.04 6.16
N LYS A 207 8.04 -3.88 5.84
CA LYS A 207 7.45 -4.83 6.80
C LYS A 207 8.31 -6.09 6.89
N GLN A 208 8.41 -6.69 8.08
CA GLN A 208 9.13 -7.94 8.29
C GLN A 208 8.26 -9.12 7.85
N SER A 209 8.86 -10.11 7.18
CA SER A 209 8.16 -11.34 6.87
C SER A 209 8.15 -12.24 8.11
N ASN A 210 6.98 -12.80 8.44
CA ASN A 210 6.86 -13.78 9.54
C ASN A 210 7.43 -15.17 9.18
N GLN A 211 7.87 -15.32 7.93
CA GLN A 211 8.33 -16.58 7.32
C GLN A 211 9.82 -16.63 7.03
N SER A 212 10.48 -15.48 7.06
CA SER A 212 11.89 -15.38 6.70
C SER A 212 12.48 -14.12 7.31
N ASP A 213 13.79 -14.09 7.48
CA ASP A 213 14.52 -12.88 7.90
C ASP A 213 14.49 -11.75 6.85
N ARG A 214 13.61 -11.83 5.85
CA ARG A 214 13.50 -10.86 4.76
C ARG A 214 12.43 -9.83 5.09
N LYS A 215 12.75 -8.57 4.81
CA LYS A 215 11.78 -7.48 4.79
C LYS A 215 11.22 -7.32 3.38
N TYR A 216 9.93 -7.02 3.28
CA TYR A 216 9.26 -6.72 2.01
C TYR A 216 8.75 -5.28 2.03
N HIS A 217 8.59 -4.72 0.83
CA HIS A 217 8.03 -3.38 0.68
C HIS A 217 6.50 -3.47 0.76
N HIS A 218 5.88 -2.58 1.51
CA HIS A 218 4.44 -2.44 1.62
C HIS A 218 4.06 -1.00 1.26
N PRO A 219 3.27 -0.78 0.20
CA PRO A 219 2.86 0.55 -0.21
C PRO A 219 1.75 1.07 0.69
N ILE A 220 1.78 2.35 0.97
CA ILE A 220 0.73 3.09 1.67
C ILE A 220 0.28 4.21 0.75
N VAL A 221 -1.03 4.28 0.55
CA VAL A 221 -1.70 5.34 -0.21
C VAL A 221 -2.60 6.05 0.79
N LYS A 222 -2.38 7.35 0.97
CA LYS A 222 -3.09 8.16 1.95
C LYS A 222 -3.79 9.30 1.25
N ASP A 223 -5.07 9.50 1.52
CA ASP A 223 -5.74 10.69 1.01
C ASP A 223 -5.11 11.94 1.65
N ALA A 224 -4.64 12.87 0.81
CA ALA A 224 -3.91 14.05 1.29
C ALA A 224 -4.82 15.09 1.98
N GLU A 225 -6.12 15.07 1.70
CA GLU A 225 -7.10 15.98 2.32
C GLU A 225 -7.59 15.44 3.66
N THR A 226 -7.94 14.15 3.73
CA THR A 226 -8.51 13.55 4.94
C THR A 226 -7.47 12.91 5.85
N GLY A 227 -6.27 12.61 5.32
CA GLY A 227 -5.26 11.88 6.06
C GLY A 227 -5.68 10.45 6.40
N VAL A 228 -6.59 9.85 5.60
CA VAL A 228 -7.06 8.48 5.80
C VAL A 228 -6.39 7.57 4.78
N ASP A 229 -5.96 6.39 5.23
CA ASP A 229 -5.37 5.39 4.37
C ASP A 229 -6.41 4.83 3.40
N VAL A 230 -6.02 4.68 2.13
CA VAL A 230 -6.84 4.10 1.08
C VAL A 230 -6.66 2.59 1.13
N THR A 231 -7.72 1.89 1.51
CA THR A 231 -7.75 0.42 1.61
C THR A 231 -8.43 -0.21 0.40
N VAL A 232 -8.40 -1.54 0.32
CA VAL A 232 -9.02 -2.33 -0.76
C VAL A 232 -10.55 -2.20 -0.67
N GLN A 233 -11.23 -2.01 -1.80
CA GLN A 233 -12.69 -2.00 -1.84
C GLN A 233 -13.25 -3.43 -1.74
N ASN A 234 -14.13 -3.68 -0.76
CA ASN A 234 -14.63 -5.02 -0.43
C ASN A 234 -16.03 -5.38 -1.01
N ASP A 235 -16.72 -4.48 -1.72
CA ASP A 235 -18.13 -4.73 -2.06
C ASP A 235 -18.39 -5.08 -3.54
N ASN A 236 -18.94 -6.28 -3.75
CA ASN A 236 -19.67 -6.67 -4.97
C ASN A 236 -21.13 -6.15 -4.98
N SER A 237 -21.48 -5.23 -4.07
CA SER A 237 -22.86 -4.74 -3.88
C SER A 237 -22.95 -3.22 -3.78
N GLY A 238 -22.50 -2.49 -4.80
CA GLY A 238 -22.96 -1.12 -5.08
C GLY A 238 -22.90 -0.08 -3.95
N GLN A 239 -22.15 -0.34 -2.88
CA GLN A 239 -21.94 0.59 -1.77
C GLN A 239 -20.51 1.14 -1.84
N GLN A 240 -20.47 2.42 -1.52
CA GLN A 240 -19.37 3.34 -1.63
C GLN A 240 -18.19 2.85 -0.80
N GLY A 241 -17.01 2.73 -1.41
CA GLY A 241 -15.80 2.27 -0.74
C GLY A 241 -15.59 3.04 0.56
N THR A 242 -15.42 2.30 1.65
CA THR A 242 -15.23 2.85 2.99
C THR A 242 -13.84 3.49 3.06
N LEU A 243 -13.80 4.82 2.88
CA LEU A 243 -12.91 5.63 3.71
C LEU A 243 -13.32 5.28 5.14
N GLY A 244 -12.40 4.81 5.99
CA GLY A 244 -12.69 4.30 7.33
C GLY A 244 -13.64 5.22 8.09
N SER A 245 -14.94 4.89 8.05
CA SER A 245 -15.99 5.67 8.69
C SER A 245 -16.12 5.09 10.08
N SER A 246 -15.54 5.80 11.04
CA SER A 246 -15.98 5.73 12.43
C SER A 246 -17.36 6.39 12.47
N ASP A 247 -18.41 5.60 12.68
CA ASP A 247 -19.71 6.14 13.07
C ASP A 247 -20.02 5.74 14.50
N GLU A 248 -19.88 6.73 15.38
CA GLU A 248 -20.57 6.79 16.65
C GLU A 248 -22.09 6.85 16.39
N ALA A 249 -22.79 6.00 17.13
CA ALA A 249 -24.22 5.93 17.41
C ALA A 249 -25.13 7.08 16.91
N ASP A 250 -26.19 6.69 16.18
CA ASP A 250 -27.49 7.35 16.33
C ASP A 250 -28.56 6.29 16.64
N GLU A 251 -29.13 6.38 17.84
CA GLU A 251 -30.21 5.53 18.33
C GLU A 251 -31.51 5.90 17.62
N ALA A 252 -32.13 4.94 16.95
CA ALA A 252 -33.55 4.99 16.65
C ALA A 252 -34.19 3.62 16.87
N GLU A 253 -34.93 3.53 17.98
CA GLU A 253 -35.70 2.38 18.42
C GLU A 253 -36.68 1.87 17.34
N ALA A 254 -36.65 0.56 17.09
CA ALA A 254 -37.81 -0.19 16.64
C ALA A 254 -37.78 -1.60 17.24
N GLU A 255 -38.87 -1.93 17.93
CA GLU A 255 -39.07 -3.08 18.81
C GLU A 255 -38.90 -4.49 18.16
N PRO A 256 -38.62 -5.53 18.98
CA PRO A 256 -38.41 -6.90 18.52
C PRO A 256 -39.74 -7.64 18.35
N GLU A 257 -39.78 -8.67 17.48
CA GLU A 257 -40.59 -9.91 17.60
C GLU A 257 -40.46 -10.75 16.29
N PRO A 258 -40.67 -12.09 16.30
CA PRO A 258 -40.17 -13.09 17.24
C PRO A 258 -39.46 -14.25 16.52
N ALA A 259 -38.76 -15.08 17.31
CA ALA A 259 -38.04 -16.27 16.87
C ALA A 259 -38.92 -17.29 16.11
N ALA A 260 -38.46 -17.71 14.94
CA ALA A 260 -38.93 -18.91 14.27
C ALA A 260 -37.90 -20.04 14.43
N VAL A 261 -38.30 -21.06 15.19
CA VAL A 261 -37.58 -22.32 15.39
C VAL A 261 -37.86 -23.23 14.19
N THR A 262 -36.83 -23.62 13.44
CA THR A 262 -36.84 -24.77 12.49
C THR A 262 -35.44 -25.40 12.51
N ASP A 263 -35.22 -26.47 13.27
CA ASP A 263 -35.34 -27.89 12.88
C ASP A 263 -34.18 -28.41 12.00
N GLY A 264 -33.15 -28.98 12.66
CA GLY A 264 -32.72 -30.35 12.39
C GLY A 264 -31.97 -30.73 11.10
N GLY A 265 -31.37 -29.82 10.34
CA GLY A 265 -30.46 -30.14 9.22
C GLY A 265 -28.98 -30.16 9.66
N PRO A 266 -28.08 -30.95 8.99
CA PRO A 266 -26.65 -30.87 9.29
C PRO A 266 -26.20 -29.42 9.07
N ALA A 267 -25.50 -28.85 10.06
CA ALA A 267 -24.95 -27.51 9.99
C ALA A 267 -24.25 -27.33 8.63
N GLN A 268 -24.79 -26.48 7.77
CA GLN A 268 -24.02 -25.96 6.65
C GLN A 268 -22.77 -25.37 7.27
N ALA A 269 -21.60 -25.85 6.84
CA ALA A 269 -20.35 -25.21 7.20
C ALA A 269 -20.52 -23.72 6.88
N ALA A 270 -20.37 -22.86 7.89
CA ALA A 270 -20.42 -21.42 7.70
C ALA A 270 -19.49 -21.08 6.53
N GLU A 271 -20.03 -20.40 5.53
CA GLU A 271 -19.25 -19.96 4.37
C GLU A 271 -18.12 -19.08 4.91
N VAL A 272 -16.87 -19.45 4.62
CA VAL A 272 -15.70 -18.78 5.19
C VAL A 272 -15.65 -17.37 4.63
N PRO A 273 -15.64 -16.31 5.47
CA PRO A 273 -15.50 -14.95 4.98
C PRO A 273 -14.21 -14.79 4.15
N PRO A 274 -14.23 -14.09 3.00
CA PRO A 274 -13.09 -14.03 2.09
C PRO A 274 -11.77 -13.54 2.73
N ALA A 275 -11.82 -12.63 3.71
CA ALA A 275 -10.62 -12.19 4.43
C ALA A 275 -10.03 -13.29 5.33
N ILE A 276 -10.89 -14.14 5.90
CA ILE A 276 -10.49 -15.33 6.67
C ILE A 276 -9.97 -16.40 5.72
N GLU A 277 -10.57 -16.56 4.54
CA GLU A 277 -10.07 -17.46 3.50
C GLU A 277 -8.71 -17.01 2.95
N ASP A 278 -8.49 -15.71 2.76
CA ASP A 278 -7.19 -15.13 2.39
C ASP A 278 -6.15 -15.38 3.49
N PHE A 279 -6.51 -15.21 4.76
CA PHE A 279 -5.65 -15.56 5.89
C PHE A 279 -5.30 -17.05 5.91
N ILE A 280 -6.30 -17.93 5.76
CA ILE A 280 -6.11 -19.38 5.73
C ILE A 280 -5.22 -19.79 4.56
N SER A 281 -5.56 -19.32 3.35
CA SER A 281 -4.79 -19.57 2.12
C SER A 281 -3.36 -19.05 2.24
N THR A 282 -3.19 -17.88 2.86
CA THR A 282 -1.86 -17.33 3.19
C THR A 282 -1.13 -18.31 4.10
N CYS A 283 -1.69 -18.68 5.27
CA CYS A 283 -1.05 -19.63 6.18
C CYS A 283 -0.73 -20.99 5.54
N THR A 284 -1.62 -21.55 4.72
CA THR A 284 -1.42 -22.82 4.02
C THR A 284 -0.35 -22.73 2.93
N THR A 285 -0.37 -21.69 2.10
CA THR A 285 0.64 -21.44 1.03
C THR A 285 2.02 -21.20 1.62
N LEU A 286 2.04 -20.53 2.77
CA LEU A 286 3.21 -20.24 3.56
C LEU A 286 3.69 -21.46 4.39
N GLY A 287 2.93 -22.56 4.41
CA GLY A 287 3.31 -23.81 5.07
C GLY A 287 3.41 -23.69 6.58
N TYR A 288 2.55 -22.88 7.21
CA TYR A 288 2.47 -22.79 8.67
C TYR A 288 2.21 -24.18 9.26
N ASP A 289 3.06 -24.58 10.21
CA ASP A 289 2.98 -25.84 10.96
C ASP A 289 2.79 -25.63 12.46
N ASP A 290 2.55 -24.38 12.87
CA ASP A 290 2.48 -23.93 14.26
C ASP A 290 1.25 -23.04 14.50
N GLU A 291 0.33 -23.53 15.34
CA GLU A 291 -0.93 -22.86 15.71
C GLU A 291 -0.68 -21.54 16.46
N GLU A 292 0.33 -21.45 17.34
CA GLU A 292 0.61 -20.23 18.10
C GLU A 292 1.11 -19.09 17.18
N LYS A 293 1.84 -19.44 16.12
CA LYS A 293 2.30 -18.46 15.11
C LYS A 293 1.17 -18.00 14.19
N ALA A 294 0.24 -18.89 13.86
CA ALA A 294 -0.95 -18.53 13.08
C ALA A 294 -1.86 -17.60 13.89
N ALA A 295 -2.08 -17.91 15.18
CA ALA A 295 -2.78 -17.06 16.14
C ALA A 295 -2.15 -15.66 16.25
N THR A 296 -0.82 -15.60 16.45
CA THR A 296 -0.09 -14.32 16.52
C THR A 296 -0.24 -13.52 15.21
N LEU A 297 -0.10 -14.18 14.05
CA LEU A 297 -0.30 -13.52 12.76
C LEU A 297 -1.76 -13.05 12.59
N LEU A 298 -2.74 -13.82 13.06
CA LEU A 298 -4.15 -13.44 13.00
C LEU A 298 -4.40 -12.19 13.85
N ALA A 299 -3.90 -12.15 15.08
CA ALA A 299 -3.98 -11.00 15.97
C ALA A 299 -3.29 -9.77 15.36
N ASP A 300 -2.05 -9.93 14.85
CA ASP A 300 -1.32 -8.86 14.16
C ASP A 300 -2.11 -8.30 12.95
N LEU A 301 -2.81 -9.18 12.24
CA LEU A 301 -3.61 -8.82 11.07
C LEU A 301 -4.96 -8.19 11.45
N VAL A 302 -5.57 -8.60 12.56
CA VAL A 302 -6.82 -8.03 13.09
C VAL A 302 -6.58 -6.66 13.72
N GLU A 303 -5.44 -6.47 14.39
CA GLU A 303 -5.04 -5.20 15.01
C GLU A 303 -4.52 -4.17 13.97
N ASP A 304 -4.11 -4.61 12.78
CA ASP A 304 -3.70 -3.71 11.69
C ASP A 304 -4.95 -3.04 11.07
N ALA A 305 -5.21 -1.79 11.45
CA ALA A 305 -6.35 -0.98 11.01
C ALA A 305 -6.45 -0.77 9.47
N GLY A 306 -5.40 -1.12 8.72
CA GLY A 306 -5.37 -1.12 7.26
C GLY A 306 -5.63 -2.49 6.60
N ASN A 307 -5.91 -3.52 7.39
CA ASN A 307 -6.13 -4.87 6.92
C ASN A 307 -7.61 -5.21 6.74
N ASP A 308 -7.86 -6.16 5.86
CA ASP A 308 -9.19 -6.58 5.44
C ASP A 308 -9.86 -7.55 6.41
N LEU A 309 -9.07 -8.08 7.35
CA LEU A 309 -9.47 -9.00 8.39
C LEU A 309 -9.76 -8.19 9.65
N THR A 310 -11.02 -8.14 10.09
CA THR A 310 -11.42 -7.37 11.27
C THR A 310 -11.76 -8.29 12.45
N GLU A 311 -11.72 -7.74 13.67
CA GLU A 311 -12.05 -8.47 14.90
C GLU A 311 -13.47 -9.04 14.84
N ASN A 312 -14.45 -8.24 14.38
CA ASN A 312 -15.84 -8.68 14.20
C ASN A 312 -15.96 -9.87 13.25
N MET A 313 -15.19 -9.90 12.16
CA MET A 313 -15.21 -11.03 11.21
C MET A 313 -14.67 -12.31 11.85
N VAL A 314 -13.62 -12.20 12.67
CA VAL A 314 -13.05 -13.32 13.41
C VAL A 314 -14.04 -13.83 14.46
N GLU A 315 -14.68 -12.93 15.21
CA GLU A 315 -15.72 -13.28 16.19
C GLU A 315 -16.93 -13.97 15.53
N GLU A 316 -17.45 -13.42 14.42
CA GLU A 316 -18.58 -13.97 13.68
C GLU A 316 -18.29 -15.36 13.08
N PHE A 317 -17.03 -15.63 12.73
CA PHE A 317 -16.59 -16.95 12.24
C PHE A 317 -16.41 -17.99 13.35
N GLY A 318 -16.48 -17.59 14.62
CA GLY A 318 -16.34 -18.47 15.78
C GLY A 318 -15.12 -18.21 16.66
N GLY A 319 -14.47 -17.05 16.50
CA GLY A 319 -13.30 -16.62 17.24
C GLY A 319 -11.97 -17.07 16.63
N GLU A 320 -10.89 -16.56 17.21
CA GLU A 320 -9.50 -16.83 16.79
C GLU A 320 -9.21 -18.33 16.68
N ASP A 321 -9.61 -19.12 17.68
CA ASP A 321 -9.44 -20.58 17.69
C ASP A 321 -10.09 -21.26 16.48
N ALA A 322 -11.24 -20.77 16.02
CA ALA A 322 -11.96 -21.34 14.87
C ALA A 322 -11.27 -21.02 13.55
N VAL A 323 -10.74 -19.81 13.41
CA VAL A 323 -9.95 -19.39 12.23
C VAL A 323 -8.64 -20.17 12.17
N VAL A 324 -7.89 -20.24 13.28
CA VAL A 324 -6.61 -20.95 13.36
C VAL A 324 -6.81 -22.45 13.14
N ALA A 325 -7.82 -23.08 13.73
CA ALA A 325 -8.10 -24.50 13.51
C ALA A 325 -8.40 -24.81 12.03
N ARG A 326 -8.93 -23.85 11.27
CA ARG A 326 -9.23 -24.02 9.84
C ARG A 326 -7.97 -24.03 8.96
N VAL A 327 -6.87 -23.42 9.41
CA VAL A 327 -5.56 -23.45 8.75
C VAL A 327 -4.97 -24.87 8.70
N PHE A 328 -5.24 -25.68 9.73
CA PHE A 328 -4.62 -27.00 9.94
C PHE A 328 -5.54 -28.19 9.61
N GLN A 329 -6.67 -27.94 8.95
CA GLN A 329 -7.59 -28.97 8.44
C GLN A 329 -7.33 -29.30 6.97
#